data_AF-A0A923HM94-F1
#
_entry.id   AF-A0A923HM94-F1
#
_cell.length_a   1.000
_cell.length_b   1.000
_cell.length_c   1.000
_cell.angle_alpha   90.00
_cell.angle_beta   90.00
_cell.angle_gamma   90.00
#
_symmetry.space_group_name_H-M   'P 1'
#
loop_
_entity.id
_entity.type
_entity.pdbx_description
1 polymer ?
#
loop_
_entity_poly.entity_id
_entity_poly.type
_entity_poly.pdbx_seq_one_letter_code
_entity_poly.pdbx_strand_id
1 'polypeptide(L)' 'MSKLGLAAGRPTASSKKIDMSDDKEFVRVNAEVTEAEREKLKIHCAKHKLSITQFIRNAIASLPDE' A
#
# COMPACT_ATOMS: atom_id res chain seq x y z
N MET A 1 -55.44 9.18 17.17
CA MET A 1 -54.08 9.75 17.24
C MET A 1 -53.38 9.22 18.47
N SER A 2 -52.25 8.50 18.31
CA SER A 2 -51.10 8.47 19.25
C SER A 2 -50.02 7.51 18.74
N LYS A 3 -49.20 8.05 17.82
CA LYS A 3 -47.74 7.90 17.67
C LYS A 3 -47.11 6.60 18.19
N LEU A 4 -46.95 5.61 17.30
CA LEU A 4 -45.99 4.53 17.45
C LEU A 4 -44.58 5.13 17.42
N GLY A 5 -44.02 5.42 18.59
CA GLY A 5 -42.65 5.90 18.78
C GLY A 5 -41.64 4.78 18.56
N LEU A 6 -41.51 4.30 17.32
CA LEU A 6 -40.32 3.56 16.92
C LEU A 6 -39.16 4.56 16.95
N ALA A 7 -38.48 4.64 18.09
CA ALA A 7 -37.13 5.14 18.15
C ALA A 7 -36.32 4.26 17.21
N ALA A 8 -36.12 4.74 15.98
CA ALA A 8 -35.10 4.25 15.07
C ALA A 8 -33.76 4.51 15.75
N GLY A 9 -33.39 3.62 16.69
CA GLY A 9 -32.07 3.56 17.27
C GLY A 9 -31.12 3.43 16.09
N ARG A 10 -30.47 4.53 15.72
CA ARG A 10 -29.27 4.48 14.90
C ARG A 10 -28.34 3.53 15.63
N PRO A 11 -27.97 2.37 15.07
CA PRO A 11 -26.78 1.73 15.54
C PRO A 11 -25.67 2.67 15.11
N THR A 12 -25.28 3.61 15.96
CA THR A 12 -23.91 4.12 15.93
C THR A 12 -23.08 2.96 16.43
N ALA A 13 -22.91 1.97 15.55
CA ALA A 13 -21.86 1.01 15.63
C ALA A 13 -20.63 1.84 15.97
N SER A 14 -20.13 1.61 17.20
CA SER A 14 -18.92 2.22 17.69
C SER A 14 -17.95 2.20 16.53
N SER A 15 -17.52 3.38 16.09
CA SER A 15 -16.42 3.53 15.15
C SER A 15 -15.21 2.92 15.86
N LYS A 16 -15.10 1.60 15.74
CA LYS A 16 -13.97 0.80 16.15
C LYS A 16 -12.85 1.41 15.35
N LYS A 17 -12.06 2.26 16.00
CA LYS A 17 -10.81 2.77 15.44
C LYS A 17 -10.04 1.51 15.11
N ILE A 18 -9.99 1.19 13.81
CA ILE A 18 -9.13 0.14 13.32
C ILE A 18 -7.74 0.71 13.59
N ASP A 19 -7.15 0.24 14.67
CA ASP A 19 -5.80 0.57 15.05
C ASP A 19 -4.89 -0.06 13.98
N MET A 20 -4.53 0.74 12.99
CA MET A 20 -3.58 0.37 11.94
C MET A 20 -2.14 0.52 12.47
N SER A 21 -1.86 0.11 13.72
CA SER A 21 -0.53 0.28 14.32
C SER A 21 0.52 -0.72 13.81
N ASP A 22 0.23 -1.46 12.73
CA ASP A 22 1.22 -2.23 11.96
C ASP A 22 1.66 -1.48 10.69
N ASP A 23 1.53 -0.14 10.66
CA ASP A 23 2.13 0.68 9.62
C ASP A 23 3.66 0.69 9.82
N LYS A 24 4.34 -0.33 9.28
CA LYS A 24 5.79 -0.25 9.03
C LYS A 24 6.07 1.06 8.31
N GLU A 25 6.96 1.88 8.86
CA GLU A 25 7.26 3.19 8.30
C GLU A 25 7.92 3.04 6.92
N PHE A 26 7.12 3.17 5.86
CA PHE A 26 7.61 3.11 4.49
C PHE A 26 8.18 4.47 4.09
N VAL A 27 9.49 4.54 3.91
CA VAL A 27 10.15 5.71 3.34
C VAL A 27 10.00 5.69 1.82
N ARG A 28 9.57 6.81 1.24
CA ARG A 28 9.53 6.99 -0.23
C ARG A 28 10.92 7.36 -0.73
N VAL A 29 11.40 6.62 -1.72
CA VAL A 29 12.64 6.92 -2.45
C VAL A 29 12.27 7.32 -3.87
N ASN A 30 12.69 8.51 -4.28
CA ASN A 30 12.58 8.95 -5.67
C ASN A 30 13.84 8.53 -6.42
N ALA A 31 13.68 7.90 -7.58
CA ALA A 31 14.78 7.52 -8.46
C ALA A 31 14.61 8.20 -9.81
N GLU A 32 15.66 8.84 -10.29
CA GLU A 32 15.72 9.41 -11.63
C GLU A 32 16.20 8.33 -12.60
N VAL A 33 15.39 8.03 -13.61
CA VAL A 33 15.71 7.05 -14.65
C VAL A 33 15.35 7.63 -16.01
N THR A 34 16.15 7.31 -17.01
CA THR A 34 15.84 7.63 -18.41
C THR A 34 14.67 6.80 -18.93
N GLU A 35 14.07 7.23 -20.04
CA GLU A 35 12.96 6.49 -20.65
C GLU A 35 13.35 5.08 -21.08
N ALA A 36 14.56 4.93 -21.65
CA ALA A 36 15.10 3.65 -22.06
C ALA A 36 15.33 2.69 -20.88
N GLU A 37 15.77 3.20 -19.73
CA GLU A 37 15.94 2.41 -18.50
C GLU A 37 14.59 1.98 -17.92
N ARG A 38 13.61 2.90 -17.92
CA ARG A 38 12.24 2.59 -17.47
C ARG A 38 11.61 1.49 -18.33
N GLU A 39 11.82 1.50 -19.64
CA GLU A 39 11.29 0.47 -20.53
C GLU A 39 11.95 -0.89 -20.26
N LYS A 40 13.29 -0.93 -20.16
CA LYS A 40 14.02 -2.14 -19.76
C LYS A 40 13.51 -2.71 -18.44
N LEU A 41 13.28 -1.83 -17.46
CA LEU A 41 12.80 -2.21 -16.14
C LEU A 41 11.38 -2.81 -16.20
N LYS A 42 10.48 -2.22 -17.00
CA LYS A 42 9.13 -2.77 -17.23
C LYS A 42 9.17 -4.14 -17.88
N ILE A 43 9.98 -4.30 -18.93
CA ILE A 43 10.11 -5.58 -19.65
C ILE A 43 10.65 -6.65 -18.71
N HIS A 44 11.66 -6.34 -17.90
CA HIS A 44 12.20 -7.27 -16.92
C HIS A 44 11.14 -7.68 -15.88
N CYS A 45 10.44 -6.71 -15.29
CA CYS A 45 9.38 -6.98 -14.31
C CYS A 45 8.26 -7.86 -14.90
N ALA A 46 7.86 -7.61 -16.15
CA ALA A 46 6.86 -8.42 -16.84
C ALA A 46 7.33 -9.87 -17.07
N LYS A 47 8.58 -10.07 -17.51
CA LYS A 47 9.16 -11.40 -17.73
C LYS A 47 9.21 -12.23 -16.43
N HIS A 48 9.56 -11.58 -15.32
CA HIS A 48 9.72 -12.25 -14.03
C HIS A 48 8.43 -12.27 -13.18
N LYS A 49 7.30 -11.75 -13.69
CA LYS A 49 6.03 -11.62 -12.95
C LYS A 49 6.17 -10.90 -11.62
N LEU A 50 7.02 -9.89 -11.57
CA LEU A 50 7.28 -9.06 -10.38
C LEU A 50 6.75 -7.64 -10.62
N SER A 51 6.35 -6.97 -9.53
CA SER A 51 6.12 -5.53 -9.59
C SER A 51 7.45 -4.77 -9.55
N ILE A 52 7.48 -3.56 -10.09
CA ILE A 52 8.64 -2.67 -10.04
C ILE A 52 9.10 -2.45 -8.61
N THR A 53 8.15 -2.18 -7.70
CA THR A 53 8.42 -1.97 -6.29
C THR A 53 9.06 -3.20 -5.64
N GLN A 54 8.58 -4.40 -5.97
CA GLN A 54 9.14 -5.63 -5.42
C GLN A 54 10.53 -5.94 -5.98
N PHE A 55 10.75 -5.67 -7.26
CA PHE A 55 12.08 -5.76 -7.86
C PHE A 55 13.08 -4.82 -7.16
N ILE A 56 12.70 -3.56 -6.93
CA ILE A 56 13.55 -2.59 -6.22
C ILE A 56 13.81 -3.02 -4.78
N ARG A 57 12.79 -3.49 -4.05
CA ARG A 57 12.98 -4.02 -2.69
C ARG A 57 13.96 -5.19 -2.66
N ASN A 58 13.82 -6.13 -3.60
CA ASN A 58 14.72 -7.29 -3.68
C ASN A 58 16.16 -6.86 -4.01
N ALA A 59 16.32 -5.89 -4.91
CA ALA A 59 17.63 -5.34 -5.25
C ALA A 59 18.29 -4.66 -4.03
N ILE A 60 17.55 -3.84 -3.30
CA ILE A 60 18.03 -3.20 -2.06
C ILE A 60 18.38 -4.25 -1.00
N ALA A 61 17.53 -5.27 -0.81
CA ALA A 61 17.78 -6.35 0.15
C ALA A 61 18.98 -7.25 -0.20
N SER A 62 19.50 -7.17 -1.43
CA SER A 62 20.71 -7.89 -1.85
C SER A 62 21.99 -7.09 -1.69
N LEU A 63 21.90 -5.82 -1.27
CA LEU A 63 23.07 -5.00 -0.96
C LEU A 63 23.70 -5.49 0.36
N PRO A 64 25.05 -5.49 0.47
CA PRO A 64 25.70 -5.81 1.73
C PRO A 64 25.37 -4.74 2.78
N ASP A 65 25.06 -5.18 4.00
CA ASP A 65 25.08 -4.31 5.17
C ASP A 65 26.56 -4.02 5.50
N GLU A 66 26.99 -2.76 5.43
CA GLU A 66 28.33 -2.33 5.88
C GLU A 66 28.53 -2.54 7.38
#